data_AF-A0A8T3ZWF8-F1
#
_entry.id   AF-A0A8T3ZWF8-F1
#
_cell.length_a   1.000
_cell.length_b   1.000
_cell.length_c   1.000
_cell.angle_alpha   90.00
_cell.angle_beta   90.00
_cell.angle_gamma   90.00
#
_symmetry.space_group_name_H-M   'P 1'
#
loop_
_entity.id
_entity.type
_entity.pdbx_description
1 polymer ?
#
loop_
_entity_poly.entity_id
_entity_poly.type
_entity_poly.pdbx_seq_one_letter_code
_entity_poly.pdbx_strand_id
1 'polypeptide(L)'
;MYKLIHTTGLILVILLCVYFPTSANGFDTAGDASIQKIQNPDIAQLMMKKYQLQVEEKNFEILYRLSTIETVAESGTEDYDAKVVSMSINSERSSLIIQLDNILNSDVMSVRFPQEVLSADKEKFTLLVNGQEKGYEFSVYGKYTNLIFIVPKQTTEVEIVGTKVIPEFTGGLLVLTAATSLLFVMYCFGNKLKI
;
A
#
# COMPACT_ATOMS: atom_id res chain seq x y z
N MET A 1 -21.35 60.04 31.91
CA MET A 1 -20.32 59.53 30.98
C MET A 1 -19.83 58.18 31.50
N TYR A 2 -20.27 57.06 30.90
CA TYR A 2 -19.55 55.79 30.96
C TYR A 2 -19.64 55.17 29.57
N LYS A 3 -18.48 54.91 28.98
CA LYS A 3 -18.31 54.29 27.66
C LYS A 3 -17.24 53.22 27.81
N LEU A 4 -17.43 52.16 27.03
CA LEU A 4 -16.43 51.20 26.58
C LEU A 4 -16.07 50.07 27.56
N ILE A 5 -16.62 48.87 27.30
CA ILE A 5 -15.89 47.62 26.95
C ILE A 5 -16.99 46.66 26.47
N HIS A 6 -17.15 46.55 25.15
CA HIS A 6 -18.14 45.65 24.55
C HIS A 6 -17.58 45.13 23.22
N THR A 7 -16.42 44.45 23.25
CA THR A 7 -15.77 44.03 22.00
C THR A 7 -14.84 42.82 22.13
N THR A 8 -15.11 41.87 23.03
CA THR A 8 -14.36 40.60 23.06
C THR A 8 -15.22 39.35 23.25
N GLY A 9 -16.51 39.48 23.57
CA GLY A 9 -17.43 38.34 23.73
C GLY A 9 -18.17 37.90 22.47
N LEU A 10 -18.12 38.66 21.37
CA LEU A 10 -18.95 38.40 20.18
C LEU A 10 -18.25 37.57 19.09
N ILE A 11 -16.92 37.47 19.11
CA ILE A 11 -16.15 36.77 18.07
C ILE A 11 -16.11 35.26 18.30
N LEU A 12 -16.32 34.79 19.54
CA LEU A 12 -16.29 33.36 19.88
C LEU A 12 -17.58 32.59 19.53
N VAL A 13 -18.69 33.28 19.26
CA VAL A 13 -19.99 32.62 18.95
C VAL A 13 -20.18 32.42 17.45
N ILE A 14 -19.51 33.19 16.59
CA ILE A 14 -19.66 33.08 15.14
C ILE A 14 -18.87 31.89 14.55
N LEU A 15 -17.81 31.43 15.22
CA LEU A 15 -17.01 30.30 14.74
C LEU A 15 -17.65 28.92 15.04
N LEU A 16 -18.69 28.84 15.86
CA LEU A 16 -19.37 27.59 16.23
C LEU A 16 -20.66 27.30 15.42
N CYS A 17 -21.11 28.22 14.57
CA CYS A 17 -22.35 28.04 13.78
C CYS A 17 -22.14 27.51 12.35
N VAL A 18 -20.90 27.21 11.93
CA VAL A 18 -20.63 26.66 10.57
C VAL A 18 -20.60 25.12 10.55
N TYR A 19 -20.89 24.46 11.66
CA TYR A 19 -20.83 22.99 11.80
C TYR A 19 -22.14 22.33 12.25
N PHE A 20 -23.29 22.91 11.90
CA PHE A 20 -24.54 22.15 11.91
C PHE A 20 -24.89 21.77 10.48
N PRO A 21 -24.75 20.49 10.06
CA PRO A 21 -25.49 20.02 8.91
C PRO A 21 -26.97 20.07 9.29
N THR A 22 -27.70 21.02 8.71
CA THR A 22 -29.15 20.98 8.66
C THR A 22 -29.52 19.73 7.85
N SER A 23 -29.97 18.67 8.53
CA SER A 23 -30.65 17.56 7.87
C SER A 23 -32.02 18.06 7.40
N ALA A 24 -32.05 18.70 6.23
CA ALA A 24 -33.27 18.85 5.47
C ALA A 24 -33.64 17.44 4.97
N ASN A 25 -34.63 16.83 5.61
CA ASN A 25 -35.32 15.67 5.07
C ASN A 25 -36.15 16.15 3.87
N GLY A 26 -35.48 16.30 2.72
CA GLY A 26 -36.13 16.36 1.42
C GLY A 26 -36.61 14.97 1.06
N PHE A 27 -37.92 14.76 1.19
CA PHE A 27 -38.62 13.63 0.59
C PHE A 27 -38.72 13.91 -0.92
N ASP A 28 -37.69 13.51 -1.68
CA ASP A 28 -37.75 13.45 -3.13
C ASP A 28 -37.81 11.99 -3.56
N THR A 29 -39.01 11.61 -4.00
CA THR A 29 -39.28 10.39 -4.76
C THR A 29 -38.59 10.45 -6.11
N ALA A 30 -37.69 9.50 -6.38
CA ALA A 30 -37.58 8.71 -7.62
C ALA A 30 -36.13 8.29 -7.89
N GLY A 31 -35.96 7.00 -8.15
CA GLY A 31 -34.88 6.53 -9.01
C GLY A 31 -33.65 5.97 -8.31
N ASP A 32 -33.54 4.66 -8.44
CA ASP A 32 -32.33 3.85 -8.32
C ASP A 32 -31.85 3.47 -6.93
N ALA A 33 -32.20 2.24 -6.58
CA ALA A 33 -31.50 1.44 -5.60
C ALA A 33 -30.00 1.54 -5.87
N SER A 34 -29.26 1.95 -4.84
CA SER A 34 -27.83 1.72 -4.74
C SER A 34 -27.56 0.23 -4.91
N ILE A 35 -27.37 -0.22 -6.15
CA ILE A 35 -26.71 -1.48 -6.44
C ILE A 35 -25.27 -1.24 -5.99
N GLN A 36 -24.97 -1.67 -4.77
CA GLN A 36 -23.60 -1.99 -4.40
C GLN A 36 -23.10 -2.92 -5.51
N LYS A 37 -22.21 -2.40 -6.37
CA LYS A 37 -21.60 -3.17 -7.44
C LYS A 37 -20.88 -4.33 -6.78
N ILE A 38 -21.51 -5.50 -6.74
CA ILE A 38 -20.90 -6.74 -6.28
C ILE A 38 -19.71 -6.95 -7.21
N GLN A 39 -18.52 -6.66 -6.69
CA GLN A 39 -17.29 -6.80 -7.46
C GLN A 39 -16.93 -8.29 -7.41
N ASN A 40 -17.48 -9.04 -8.36
CA ASN A 40 -17.18 -10.45 -8.51
C ASN A 40 -15.68 -10.60 -8.74
N PRO A 41 -14.95 -11.38 -7.91
CA PRO A 41 -13.54 -11.63 -8.13
C PRO A 41 -13.35 -12.30 -9.49
N ASP A 42 -12.35 -11.85 -10.23
CA ASP A 42 -11.93 -12.47 -11.50
C ASP A 42 -11.56 -13.94 -11.24
N ILE A 43 -11.87 -14.84 -12.18
CA ILE A 43 -11.54 -16.27 -12.07
C ILE A 43 -10.04 -16.45 -11.83
N ALA A 44 -9.20 -15.62 -12.45
CA ALA A 44 -7.76 -15.63 -12.21
C ALA A 44 -7.40 -15.33 -10.75
N GLN A 45 -8.13 -14.41 -10.09
CA GLN A 45 -7.92 -14.07 -8.68
C GLN A 45 -8.32 -15.23 -7.75
N LEU A 46 -9.35 -16.01 -8.10
CA LEU A 46 -9.77 -17.17 -7.32
C LEU A 46 -8.74 -18.31 -7.33
N MET A 47 -7.87 -18.35 -8.33
CA MET A 47 -6.80 -19.36 -8.46
C MET A 47 -5.47 -18.93 -7.83
N MET A 48 -5.41 -17.73 -7.24
CA MET A 48 -4.20 -17.20 -6.59
C MET A 48 -4.25 -17.41 -5.08
N LYS A 49 -3.08 -17.69 -4.49
CA LYS A 49 -2.85 -17.66 -3.05
C LYS A 49 -2.80 -16.19 -2.58
N LYS A 50 -3.14 -15.95 -1.32
CA LYS A 50 -3.14 -14.63 -0.68
C LYS A 50 -1.99 -14.55 0.33
N TYR A 51 -1.25 -13.46 0.30
CA TYR A 51 -0.26 -13.09 1.29
C TYR A 51 -0.64 -11.75 1.92
N GLN A 52 -0.66 -11.68 3.24
CA GLN A 52 -0.92 -10.44 3.98
C GLN A 52 0.41 -9.75 4.25
N LEU A 53 0.66 -8.66 3.52
CA LEU A 53 1.82 -7.82 3.69
C LEU A 53 1.47 -6.70 4.68
N GLN A 54 2.10 -6.73 5.85
CA GLN A 54 2.01 -5.64 6.81
C GLN A 54 3.08 -4.59 6.49
N VAL A 55 2.65 -3.35 6.28
CA VAL A 55 3.52 -2.19 6.13
C VAL A 55 3.02 -1.14 7.12
N GLU A 56 3.83 -0.83 8.13
CA GLU A 56 3.44 0.00 9.28
C GLU A 56 2.16 -0.55 9.98
N GLU A 57 1.10 0.26 10.01
CA GLU A 57 -0.21 -0.06 10.60
C GLU A 57 -1.24 -0.52 9.56
N LYS A 58 -0.83 -0.71 8.29
CA LYS A 58 -1.71 -1.12 7.20
C LYS A 58 -1.39 -2.54 6.73
N ASN A 59 -2.46 -3.27 6.39
CA ASN A 59 -2.37 -4.59 5.78
C ASN A 59 -2.76 -4.51 4.32
N PHE A 60 -1.92 -5.08 3.46
CA PHE A 60 -2.14 -5.17 2.03
C PHE A 60 -2.22 -6.63 1.61
N GLU A 61 -3.23 -6.96 0.81
CA GLU A 61 -3.35 -8.28 0.20
C GLU A 61 -2.52 -8.33 -1.09
N ILE A 62 -1.51 -9.20 -1.10
CA ILE A 62 -0.75 -9.56 -2.30
C ILE A 62 -1.25 -10.93 -2.77
N LEU A 63 -1.66 -11.01 -4.02
CA LEU A 63 -2.10 -12.25 -4.64
C LEU A 63 -0.94 -12.85 -5.41
N TYR A 64 -0.69 -14.15 -5.29
CA TYR A 64 0.37 -14.80 -6.03
C TYR A 64 0.00 -16.22 -6.45
N ARG A 65 0.67 -16.72 -7.49
CA ARG A 65 0.58 -18.11 -7.94
C ARG A 65 1.94 -18.54 -8.47
N LEU A 66 2.34 -19.76 -8.11
CA LEU A 66 3.42 -20.50 -8.75
C LEU A 66 2.79 -21.63 -9.55
N SER A 67 3.28 -21.85 -10.77
CA SER A 67 2.82 -22.93 -11.66
C SER A 67 4.03 -23.50 -12.38
N THR A 68 4.28 -24.80 -12.22
CA THR A 68 5.42 -25.44 -12.88
C THR A 68 5.28 -25.43 -14.39
N ILE A 69 6.38 -25.07 -15.06
CA ILE A 69 6.49 -25.18 -16.52
C ILE A 69 6.87 -26.63 -16.80
N GLU A 70 5.90 -27.43 -17.18
CA GLU A 70 6.14 -28.83 -17.53
C GLU A 70 7.06 -28.94 -18.75
N THR A 71 8.32 -29.29 -18.52
CA THR A 71 9.22 -29.74 -19.59
C THR A 71 10.13 -30.89 -19.14
N VAL A 72 9.62 -31.98 -18.56
CA VAL A 72 10.30 -33.27 -18.72
C VAL A 72 9.31 -34.43 -18.63
N ALA A 73 9.34 -35.27 -19.67
CA ALA A 73 8.58 -36.49 -19.87
C ALA A 73 8.52 -37.41 -18.64
N GLU A 74 7.35 -37.98 -18.39
CA GLU A 74 7.10 -39.30 -17.75
C GLU A 74 7.86 -39.65 -16.45
N SER A 75 8.44 -38.66 -15.75
CA SER A 75 9.08 -38.83 -14.44
C SER A 75 8.81 -37.63 -13.54
N GLY A 76 7.52 -37.39 -13.31
CA GLY A 76 6.91 -37.10 -12.01
C GLY A 76 7.67 -36.31 -10.94
N THR A 77 8.24 -35.16 -11.26
CA THR A 77 8.61 -34.18 -10.23
C THR A 77 7.91 -32.86 -10.50
N GLU A 78 6.59 -32.83 -10.34
CA GLU A 78 5.87 -31.59 -10.12
C GLU A 78 6.40 -30.94 -8.83
N ASP A 79 6.56 -29.62 -8.84
CA ASP A 79 7.06 -28.88 -7.69
C ASP A 79 5.91 -28.50 -6.74
N TYR A 80 5.31 -29.51 -6.13
CA TYR A 80 4.19 -29.31 -5.20
C TYR A 80 4.58 -28.54 -3.93
N ASP A 81 5.87 -28.53 -3.60
CA ASP A 81 6.41 -27.95 -2.37
C ASP A 81 6.93 -26.52 -2.56
N ALA A 82 6.99 -26.02 -3.82
CA ALA A 82 7.31 -24.64 -4.12
C ALA A 82 6.41 -23.67 -3.36
N LYS A 83 7.03 -22.78 -2.58
CA LYS A 83 6.30 -21.87 -1.70
C LYS A 83 6.97 -20.51 -1.59
N VAL A 84 6.12 -19.50 -1.44
CA VAL A 84 6.53 -18.20 -0.91
C VAL A 84 6.65 -18.33 0.60
N VAL A 85 7.85 -18.04 1.13
CA VAL A 85 8.15 -18.03 2.56
C VAL A 85 7.71 -16.72 3.18
N SER A 86 8.06 -15.60 2.54
CA SER A 86 7.73 -14.26 3.01
C SER A 86 7.72 -13.26 1.87
N MET A 87 6.99 -12.16 2.07
CA MET A 87 7.10 -10.94 1.28
C MET A 87 7.35 -9.75 2.20
N SER A 88 8.20 -8.81 1.79
CA SER A 88 8.56 -7.62 2.55
C SER A 88 8.89 -6.44 1.63
N ILE A 89 8.68 -5.22 2.12
CA ILE A 89 9.12 -4.00 1.43
C ILE A 89 10.53 -3.64 1.86
N ASN A 90 11.37 -3.29 0.90
CA ASN A 90 12.63 -2.60 1.13
C ASN A 90 12.44 -1.12 0.73
N SER A 91 12.33 -0.26 1.73
CA SER A 91 12.09 1.17 1.53
C SER A 91 13.29 1.89 0.93
N GLU A 92 14.51 1.48 1.29
CA GLU A 92 15.76 2.06 0.76
C GLU A 92 15.92 1.85 -0.75
N ARG A 93 15.47 0.69 -1.25
CA ARG A 93 15.56 0.31 -2.67
C ARG A 93 14.25 0.47 -3.42
N SER A 94 13.18 0.90 -2.75
CA SER A 94 11.82 0.98 -3.32
C SER A 94 11.42 -0.33 -4.02
N SER A 95 11.53 -1.44 -3.31
CA SER A 95 11.27 -2.77 -3.86
C SER A 95 10.42 -3.67 -2.98
N LEU A 96 9.71 -4.61 -3.63
CA LEU A 96 9.04 -5.74 -3.00
C LEU A 96 9.96 -6.97 -3.11
N ILE A 97 10.37 -7.52 -1.97
CA ILE A 97 11.18 -8.72 -1.88
C ILE A 97 10.26 -9.90 -1.57
N ILE A 98 10.42 -10.98 -2.32
CA ILE A 98 9.70 -12.24 -2.17
C ILE A 98 10.75 -13.33 -1.94
N GLN A 99 10.70 -13.95 -0.77
CA GLN A 99 11.54 -15.10 -0.43
C GLN A 99 10.81 -16.38 -0.83
N LEU A 100 11.49 -17.24 -1.57
CA LEU A 100 10.99 -18.49 -2.09
C LEU A 100 11.78 -19.66 -1.48
N ASP A 101 11.12 -20.81 -1.37
CA ASP A 101 11.72 -22.05 -0.91
C ASP A 101 11.19 -23.22 -1.71
N ASN A 102 11.99 -24.28 -1.78
CA ASN A 102 11.71 -25.50 -2.53
C ASN A 102 11.39 -25.27 -4.02
N ILE A 103 12.08 -24.35 -4.71
CA ILE A 103 11.95 -24.22 -6.18
C ILE A 103 12.83 -25.29 -6.87
N LEU A 104 12.30 -26.49 -7.07
CA LEU A 104 12.93 -27.66 -7.67
C LEU A 104 12.95 -27.64 -9.20
N ASN A 105 11.99 -26.94 -9.82
CA ASN A 105 11.87 -26.77 -11.28
C ASN A 105 11.76 -25.30 -11.68
N SER A 106 11.73 -25.04 -12.98
CA SER A 106 11.37 -23.71 -13.47
C SER A 106 9.85 -23.53 -13.40
N ASP A 107 9.43 -22.48 -12.70
CA ASP A 107 8.02 -22.15 -12.49
C ASP A 107 7.67 -20.82 -13.16
N VAL A 108 6.41 -20.66 -13.54
CA VAL A 108 5.81 -19.37 -13.81
C VAL A 108 5.28 -18.80 -12.51
N MET A 109 5.78 -17.62 -12.12
CA MET A 109 5.22 -16.85 -11.03
C MET A 109 4.33 -15.74 -11.57
N SER A 110 3.12 -15.65 -11.04
CA SER A 110 2.23 -14.51 -11.22
C SER A 110 2.04 -13.83 -9.87
N VAL A 111 2.28 -12.53 -9.79
CA VAL A 111 2.12 -11.73 -8.59
C VAL A 111 1.30 -10.48 -8.89
N ARG A 112 0.35 -10.20 -8.03
CA ARG A 112 -0.55 -9.06 -8.13
C ARG A 112 -0.59 -8.30 -6.82
N PHE A 113 -0.24 -7.03 -6.88
CA PHE A 113 -0.10 -6.16 -5.71
C PHE A 113 -0.78 -4.80 -5.94
N PRO A 114 -1.30 -4.15 -4.88
CA PRO A 114 -1.84 -2.79 -5.00
C PRO A 114 -0.76 -1.81 -5.47
N GLN A 115 -1.13 -0.88 -6.34
CA GLN A 115 -0.23 0.22 -6.77
C GLN A 115 0.22 1.11 -5.60
N GLU A 116 -0.56 1.12 -4.51
CA GLU A 116 -0.20 1.80 -3.28
C GLU A 116 1.05 1.17 -2.65
N VAL A 117 1.19 -0.17 -2.70
CA VAL A 117 2.32 -0.94 -2.16
C VAL A 117 3.61 -0.62 -2.90
N LEU A 118 3.55 -0.70 -4.23
CA LEU A 118 4.68 -0.49 -5.10
C LEU A 118 4.16 0.08 -6.43
N SER A 119 4.79 1.16 -6.88
CA SER A 119 4.52 1.77 -8.18
C SER A 119 5.82 2.12 -8.90
N ALA A 120 5.73 2.26 -10.20
CA ALA A 120 6.87 2.60 -11.05
C ALA A 120 6.49 3.70 -12.04
N ASP A 121 7.44 4.60 -12.31
CA ASP A 121 7.27 5.66 -13.29
C ASP A 121 7.10 5.03 -14.68
N LYS A 122 6.05 5.44 -15.38
CA LYS A 122 5.66 4.87 -16.68
C LYS A 122 5.48 3.34 -16.61
N GLU A 123 5.15 2.82 -15.44
CA GLU A 123 4.84 1.41 -15.21
C GLU A 123 6.01 0.45 -15.50
N LYS A 124 7.24 0.95 -15.43
CA LYS A 124 8.46 0.17 -15.67
C LYS A 124 9.11 -0.28 -14.37
N PHE A 125 8.89 -1.53 -14.02
CA PHE A 125 9.58 -2.20 -12.92
C PHE A 125 10.89 -2.82 -13.40
N THR A 126 11.85 -2.97 -12.48
CA THR A 126 13.01 -3.86 -12.69
C THR A 126 12.76 -5.13 -11.87
N LEU A 127 12.77 -6.29 -12.54
CA LEU A 127 12.62 -7.58 -11.89
C LEU A 127 14.00 -8.23 -11.74
N LEU A 128 14.37 -8.55 -10.51
CA LEU A 128 15.58 -9.28 -10.19
C LEU A 128 15.21 -10.67 -9.65
N VAL A 129 15.81 -11.72 -10.20
CA VAL A 129 15.68 -13.09 -9.72
C VAL A 129 17.05 -13.57 -9.29
N ASN A 130 17.22 -13.87 -8.00
CA ASN A 130 18.53 -14.07 -7.36
C ASN A 130 19.54 -12.97 -7.74
N GLY A 131 19.09 -11.71 -7.72
CA GLY A 131 19.91 -10.54 -8.06
C GLY A 131 20.19 -10.31 -9.56
N GLN A 132 19.71 -11.18 -10.46
CA GLN A 132 19.86 -11.00 -11.91
C GLN A 132 18.61 -10.42 -12.55
N GLU A 133 18.75 -9.40 -13.39
CA GLU A 133 17.63 -8.82 -14.12
C GLU A 133 16.98 -9.82 -15.08
N LYS A 134 15.65 -9.90 -15.05
CA LYS A 134 14.81 -10.76 -15.91
C LYS A 134 13.66 -9.96 -16.50
N GLY A 135 13.14 -10.47 -17.63
CA GLY A 135 11.91 -9.95 -18.23
C GLY A 135 10.65 -10.42 -17.52
N TYR A 136 9.55 -9.72 -17.77
CA TYR A 136 8.23 -10.02 -17.24
C TYR A 136 7.14 -9.57 -18.23
N GLU A 137 5.95 -10.14 -18.08
CA GLU A 137 4.72 -9.58 -18.63
C GLU A 137 4.06 -8.69 -17.57
N PHE A 138 3.45 -7.60 -18.04
CA PHE A 138 2.84 -6.59 -17.20
C PHE A 138 1.40 -6.33 -17.60
N SER A 139 0.53 -6.20 -16.60
CA SER A 139 -0.83 -5.70 -16.79
C SER A 139 -1.32 -4.97 -15.54
N VAL A 140 -2.34 -4.12 -15.74
CA VAL A 140 -3.03 -3.40 -14.66
C VAL A 140 -4.49 -3.82 -14.66
N TYR A 141 -5.02 -4.08 -13.46
CA TYR A 141 -6.44 -4.33 -13.26
C TYR A 141 -6.97 -3.48 -12.11
N GLY A 142 -7.65 -2.38 -12.45
CA GLY A 142 -8.12 -1.40 -11.48
C GLY A 142 -6.95 -0.77 -10.73
N LYS A 143 -6.87 -0.99 -9.41
CA LYS A 143 -5.79 -0.46 -8.54
C LYS A 143 -4.62 -1.44 -8.34
N TYR A 144 -4.62 -2.56 -9.06
CA TYR A 144 -3.62 -3.61 -8.90
C TYR A 144 -2.71 -3.67 -10.11
N THR A 145 -1.42 -3.81 -9.83
CA THR A 145 -0.39 -4.19 -10.80
C THR A 145 -0.25 -5.70 -10.79
N ASN A 146 -0.07 -6.30 -11.96
CA ASN A 146 0.14 -7.73 -12.13
C ASN A 146 1.41 -7.97 -12.96
N LEU A 147 2.34 -8.76 -12.41
CA LEU A 147 3.57 -9.19 -13.08
C LEU A 147 3.57 -10.70 -13.24
N ILE A 148 3.93 -11.19 -14.41
CA ILE A 148 4.11 -12.62 -14.70
C ILE A 148 5.53 -12.83 -15.22
N PHE A 149 6.27 -13.76 -14.63
CA PHE A 149 7.66 -14.01 -14.98
C PHE A 149 8.08 -15.45 -14.65
N ILE A 150 9.23 -15.83 -15.19
CA ILE A 150 9.81 -17.15 -14.94
C ILE A 150 10.72 -17.10 -13.71
N VAL A 151 10.53 -18.06 -12.82
CA VAL A 151 11.35 -18.33 -11.65
C VAL A 151 12.14 -19.61 -11.94
N PRO A 152 13.45 -19.51 -12.23
CA PRO A 152 14.26 -20.70 -12.49
C PRO A 152 14.40 -21.61 -11.26
N LYS A 153 14.76 -22.86 -11.51
CA LYS A 153 15.19 -23.80 -10.47
C LYS A 153 16.20 -23.17 -9.51
N GLN A 154 16.07 -23.49 -8.21
CA GLN A 154 16.91 -22.98 -7.11
C GLN A 154 16.80 -21.47 -6.89
N THR A 155 15.71 -20.83 -7.33
CA THR A 155 15.43 -19.45 -6.92
C THR A 155 15.10 -19.40 -5.44
N THR A 156 15.78 -18.51 -4.72
CA THR A 156 15.51 -18.23 -3.30
C THR A 156 14.91 -16.84 -3.12
N GLU A 157 15.18 -15.92 -4.05
CA GLU A 157 14.73 -14.53 -3.94
C GLU A 157 14.26 -13.98 -5.28
N VAL A 158 13.15 -13.25 -5.21
CA VAL A 158 12.68 -12.37 -6.28
C VAL A 158 12.54 -10.97 -5.69
N GLU A 159 13.05 -9.97 -6.39
CA GLU A 159 12.91 -8.56 -6.04
C GLU A 159 12.29 -7.79 -7.20
N ILE A 160 11.21 -7.06 -6.91
CA ILE A 160 10.52 -6.20 -7.86
C ILE A 160 10.79 -4.76 -7.45
N VAL A 161 11.62 -4.06 -8.20
CA VAL A 161 12.03 -2.69 -7.95
C VAL A 161 11.11 -1.74 -8.72
N GLY A 162 10.52 -0.78 -8.01
CA GLY A 162 9.72 0.31 -8.56
C GLY A 162 10.43 1.65 -8.46
N THR A 163 9.67 2.73 -8.60
CA THR A 163 10.16 4.10 -8.33
C THR A 163 9.64 4.65 -7.01
N LYS A 164 8.53 4.09 -6.50
CA LYS A 164 7.96 4.46 -5.22
C LYS A 164 7.37 3.24 -4.54
N VAL A 165 7.70 3.06 -3.28
CA VAL A 165 6.96 2.20 -2.34
C VAL A 165 6.13 3.07 -1.40
N ILE A 166 5.23 2.45 -0.64
CA ILE A 166 4.54 3.13 0.47
C ILE A 166 5.60 3.87 1.30
N PRO A 167 5.52 5.21 1.43
CA PRO A 167 6.50 5.96 2.17
C PRO A 167 6.34 5.72 3.67
N GLU A 168 7.41 5.30 4.34
CA GLU A 168 7.44 4.93 5.77
C GLU A 168 7.32 6.10 6.77
N PHE A 169 6.86 7.30 6.36
CA PHE A 169 6.82 8.43 7.29
C PHE A 169 5.63 9.37 7.10
N THR A 170 4.43 8.91 7.44
CA THR A 170 3.46 9.84 8.05
C THR A 170 3.79 10.09 9.53
N GLY A 171 4.34 9.09 10.24
CA GLY A 171 4.74 9.22 11.65
C GLY A 171 5.98 10.11 11.88
N GLY A 172 7.00 10.02 11.02
CA GLY A 172 8.22 10.83 11.15
C GLY A 172 7.96 12.34 11.06
N LEU A 173 7.04 12.76 10.20
CA LEU A 173 6.62 14.15 10.08
C LEU A 173 5.86 14.61 11.34
N LEU A 174 5.05 13.73 11.94
CA LEU A 174 4.35 14.01 13.20
C LEU A 174 5.32 14.16 14.38
N VAL A 175 6.37 13.34 14.45
CA VAL A 175 7.40 13.47 15.49
C VAL A 175 8.21 14.76 15.33
N LEU A 176 8.58 15.12 14.08
CA LEU A 176 9.33 16.35 13.82
C LEU A 176 8.50 17.61 14.10
N THR A 177 7.21 17.60 13.75
CA THR A 177 6.29 18.70 14.07
C THR A 177 6.02 18.80 15.57
N ALA A 178 5.87 17.67 16.28
CA ALA A 178 5.73 17.66 17.73
C ALA A 178 6.99 18.22 18.41
N ALA A 179 8.19 17.77 18.01
CA ALA A 179 9.46 18.22 18.58
C ALA A 179 9.72 19.71 18.33
N THR A 180 9.45 20.21 17.11
CA THR A 180 9.58 21.65 16.80
C THR A 180 8.53 22.49 17.52
N SER A 181 7.32 21.98 17.73
CA SER A 181 6.29 22.66 18.54
C SER A 181 6.69 22.80 20.00
N LEU A 182 7.29 21.76 20.60
CA LEU A 182 7.78 21.78 21.97
C LEU A 182 8.93 22.78 22.16
N LEU A 183 9.88 22.81 21.22
CA LEU A 183 10.97 23.79 21.23
C LEU A 183 10.45 25.22 21.08
N PHE A 184 9.45 25.44 20.23
CA PHE A 184 8.82 26.75 20.05
C PHE A 184 8.09 27.23 21.32
N VAL A 185 7.33 26.34 21.96
CA VAL A 185 6.65 26.63 23.24
C VAL A 185 7.68 26.94 24.34
N MET A 186 8.75 26.16 24.47
CA MET A 186 9.83 26.44 25.42
C MET A 186 10.52 27.79 25.16
N TYR A 187 10.75 28.16 23.90
CA TYR A 187 11.32 29.45 23.54
C TYR A 187 10.39 30.62 23.90
N CYS A 188 9.10 30.51 23.58
CA CYS A 188 8.12 31.57 23.85
C CYS A 188 7.84 31.77 25.35
N PHE A 189 7.85 30.70 26.16
CA PHE A 189 7.56 30.79 27.60
C PHE A 189 8.82 30.89 28.47
N GLY A 190 9.96 30.36 28.04
CA GLY A 190 11.23 30.44 28.78
C GLY A 190 11.76 31.88 28.93
N ASN A 191 11.50 32.75 27.95
CA ASN A 191 11.87 34.17 28.03
C ASN A 191 10.97 35.02 28.94
N LYS A 192 9.85 34.47 29.45
CA LYS A 192 8.93 35.19 30.36
C LYS A 192 9.22 34.94 31.84
N LEU A 193 10.17 34.07 32.19
CA LEU A 193 10.54 33.72 33.58
C LEU A 193 11.83 34.40 34.09
N LYS A 194 12.41 35.32 33.33
CA LYS A 194 13.43 36.27 33.82
C LYS A 194 12.79 37.65 34.02
N ILE A 195 12.04 37.82 35.11
CA ILE A 195 11.72 39.12 35.72
C ILE A 195 11.92 38.97 37.22
#